data_AF-U9VXT3-F1
#
_entry.id   AF-U9VXT3-F1
#
_cell.length_a   1.000
_cell.length_b   1.000
_cell.length_c   1.000
_cell.angle_alpha   90.00
_cell.angle_beta   90.00
_cell.angle_gamma   90.00
#
_symmetry.space_group_name_H-M   'P 1'
#
loop_
_entity.id
_entity.type
_entity.pdbx_description
1 polymer ?
#
loop_
_entity_poly.entity_id
_entity_poly.type
_entity_poly.pdbx_seq_one_letter_code
_entity_poly.pdbx_strand_id
1 'polypeptide(L)'
;MCISFANPDEKIAYEAKKLALIEEITQAFDGVSCGNGVTLHEAMVIDDYGSPAERAEARARDTEDKWQDVPEDDIRFSDAVLSFLDAKGFHYYLPAYMVWHLRNIDNTDPDYWSNTFDSVIFHLTYQVDIDDYIAEKFSLFTPAQLKTTSHFLQFDVEREETIERQQLQESLAKGGLSQSDIDNMLKEHQFHNNKERQALETYWRQFM
;
A
#
# COMPACT_ATOMS: atom_id res chain seq x y z
N MET A 1 -9.84 -1.59 -5.40
CA MET A 1 -10.56 -2.73 -6.06
C MET A 1 -10.30 -3.99 -5.22
N CYS A 2 -11.22 -4.96 -5.15
CA CYS A 2 -11.10 -6.11 -4.23
C CYS A 2 -10.69 -7.39 -4.97
N ILE A 3 -9.98 -8.30 -4.29
CA ILE A 3 -9.71 -9.64 -4.83
C ILE A 3 -11.01 -10.45 -4.92
N SER A 4 -11.20 -11.15 -6.03
CA SER A 4 -12.24 -12.17 -6.19
C SER A 4 -11.68 -13.55 -5.87
N PHE A 5 -12.39 -14.37 -5.09
CA PHE A 5 -11.97 -15.73 -4.78
C PHE A 5 -12.96 -16.72 -5.36
N ALA A 6 -12.49 -17.58 -6.28
CA ALA A 6 -13.30 -18.66 -6.83
C ALA A 6 -13.41 -19.84 -5.85
N ASN A 7 -12.38 -20.04 -5.02
CA ASN A 7 -12.29 -21.11 -4.02
C ASN A 7 -12.39 -20.52 -2.59
N PRO A 8 -13.33 -21.00 -1.75
CA PRO A 8 -13.40 -20.60 -0.35
C PRO A 8 -12.11 -20.83 0.45
N ASP A 9 -11.35 -21.88 0.15
CA ASP A 9 -10.10 -22.19 0.86
C ASP A 9 -9.01 -21.15 0.57
N GLU A 10 -8.98 -20.60 -0.66
CA GLU A 10 -8.07 -19.51 -1.02
C GLU A 10 -8.41 -18.23 -0.27
N LYS A 11 -9.70 -17.92 -0.15
CA LYS A 11 -10.16 -16.78 0.66
C LYS A 11 -9.77 -16.95 2.13
N ILE A 12 -9.96 -18.15 2.69
CA ILE A 12 -9.58 -18.44 4.09
C ILE A 12 -8.07 -18.27 4.28
N ALA A 13 -7.26 -18.81 3.37
CA ALA A 13 -5.80 -18.67 3.43
C ALA A 13 -5.35 -17.22 3.32
N TYR A 14 -5.98 -16.44 2.44
CA TYR A 14 -5.71 -15.01 2.27
C TYR A 14 -6.02 -14.20 3.54
N GLU A 15 -7.20 -14.39 4.12
CA GLU A 15 -7.57 -13.71 5.38
C GLU A 15 -6.69 -14.16 6.55
N ALA A 16 -6.30 -15.44 6.60
CA ALA A 16 -5.35 -15.93 7.59
C ALA A 16 -3.97 -15.27 7.45
N LYS A 17 -3.50 -15.03 6.21
CA LYS A 17 -2.25 -14.29 5.95
C LYS A 17 -2.34 -12.85 6.44
N LYS A 18 -3.47 -12.16 6.20
CA LYS A 18 -3.72 -10.80 6.71
C LYS A 18 -3.67 -10.75 8.23
N LEU A 19 -4.37 -11.67 8.90
CA LEU A 19 -4.38 -11.74 10.37
C LEU A 19 -3.00 -12.03 10.96
N ALA A 20 -2.25 -12.95 10.37
CA ALA A 20 -0.90 -13.27 10.82
C ALA A 20 0.05 -12.05 10.67
N LEU A 21 -0.08 -11.29 9.59
CA LEU A 21 0.71 -10.09 9.37
C LEU A 21 0.31 -8.94 10.32
N ILE A 22 -0.99 -8.78 10.61
CA ILE A 22 -1.47 -7.83 11.65
C ILE A 22 -0.85 -8.18 13.01
N GLU A 23 -0.81 -9.47 13.36
CA GLU A 23 -0.16 -9.93 14.60
C GLU A 23 1.34 -9.65 14.60
N GLU A 24 2.04 -9.91 13.49
CA GLU A 24 3.48 -9.60 13.34
C GLU A 24 3.74 -8.10 13.52
N ILE A 25 2.96 -7.23 12.86
CA ILE A 25 3.03 -5.77 13.01
C ILE A 25 2.79 -5.38 14.47
N THR A 26 1.74 -5.94 15.09
CA THR A 26 1.40 -5.64 16.48
C THR A 26 2.54 -5.98 17.43
N GLN A 27 3.21 -7.11 17.24
CA GLN A 27 4.34 -7.54 18.06
C GLN A 27 5.60 -6.71 17.79
N ALA A 28 5.93 -6.42 16.52
CA ALA A 28 7.14 -5.70 16.15
C ALA A 28 7.12 -4.22 16.59
N PHE A 29 5.92 -3.63 16.69
CA PHE A 29 5.71 -2.24 17.10
C PHE A 29 5.12 -2.12 18.51
N ASP A 30 5.08 -3.21 19.30
CA ASP A 30 4.59 -3.14 20.68
C ASP A 30 5.44 -2.17 21.52
N GLY A 31 4.78 -1.36 22.34
CA GLY A 31 5.42 -0.36 23.20
C GLY A 31 6.03 0.85 22.48
N VAL A 32 5.85 1.01 21.16
CA VAL A 32 6.21 2.25 20.46
C VAL A 32 5.34 3.41 20.97
N SER A 33 5.97 4.54 21.28
CA SER A 33 5.34 5.73 21.85
C SER A 33 5.64 6.96 20.99
N CYS A 34 4.61 7.77 20.72
CA CYS A 34 4.76 9.04 19.99
C CYS A 34 5.66 10.03 20.75
N GLY A 35 5.60 10.04 22.09
CA GLY A 35 6.37 10.95 22.92
C GLY A 35 6.12 12.41 22.52
N ASN A 36 7.18 13.15 22.18
CA ASN A 36 7.08 14.52 21.68
C ASN A 36 7.07 14.62 20.13
N GLY A 37 6.85 13.51 19.43
CA GLY A 37 6.68 13.51 17.97
C GLY A 37 5.42 14.26 17.54
N VAL A 38 5.37 14.63 16.26
CA VAL A 38 4.20 15.26 15.65
C VAL A 38 3.03 14.27 15.67
N THR A 39 1.89 14.66 16.22
CA THR A 39 0.69 13.81 16.30
C THR A 39 -0.18 13.89 15.04
N LEU A 40 -1.17 13.01 14.91
CA LEU A 40 -2.03 12.92 13.71
C LEU A 40 -2.75 14.24 13.44
N HIS A 41 -3.45 14.78 14.44
CA HIS A 41 -4.17 16.04 14.25
C HIS A 41 -3.21 17.23 14.13
N GLU A 42 -2.02 17.20 14.76
CA GLU A 42 -0.99 18.20 14.50
C GLU A 42 -0.54 18.21 13.04
N ALA A 43 -0.31 17.03 12.46
CA ALA A 43 0.13 16.88 11.07
C ALA A 43 -0.90 17.44 10.09
N MET A 44 -2.20 17.25 10.34
CA MET A 44 -3.27 17.88 9.56
C MET A 44 -3.20 19.41 9.61
N VAL A 45 -2.98 19.98 10.80
CA VAL A 45 -2.83 21.44 10.94
C VAL A 45 -1.57 21.95 10.23
N ILE A 46 -0.48 21.16 10.23
CA ILE A 46 0.73 21.52 9.49
C ILE A 46 0.46 21.56 7.98
N ASP A 47 -0.26 20.58 7.44
CA ASP A 47 -0.68 20.53 6.03
C ASP A 47 -1.51 21.76 5.64
N ASP A 48 -2.44 22.16 6.52
CA ASP A 48 -3.29 23.34 6.35
C ASP A 48 -2.57 24.69 6.64
N TYR A 49 -1.24 24.69 6.80
CA TYR A 49 -0.42 25.86 7.15
C TYR A 49 -0.86 26.57 8.44
N GLY A 50 -1.42 25.83 9.38
CA GLY A 50 -1.92 26.35 10.65
C GLY A 50 -0.83 26.85 11.60
N SER A 51 -1.26 27.69 12.54
CA SER A 51 -0.41 28.36 13.52
C SER A 51 0.06 27.42 14.64
N PRO A 52 1.12 27.79 15.39
CA PRO A 52 1.53 27.02 16.57
C PRO A 52 0.44 26.85 17.64
N ALA A 53 -0.49 27.79 17.75
CA ALA A 53 -1.61 27.68 18.69
C ALA A 53 -2.62 26.61 18.24
N GLU A 54 -3.01 26.62 16.96
CA GLU A 54 -3.89 25.60 16.38
C GLU A 54 -3.26 24.21 16.46
N ARG A 55 -1.93 24.10 16.25
CA ARG A 55 -1.21 22.85 16.45
C ARG A 55 -1.27 22.36 17.89
N ALA A 56 -1.10 23.24 18.88
CA ALA A 56 -1.18 22.86 20.28
C ALA A 56 -2.60 22.39 20.68
N GLU A 57 -3.63 23.04 20.15
CA GLU A 57 -5.02 22.61 20.32
C GLU A 57 -5.28 21.28 19.64
N ALA A 58 -4.74 21.08 18.43
CA ALA A 58 -4.87 19.83 17.70
C ALA A 58 -4.20 18.67 18.43
N ARG A 59 -2.98 18.86 18.94
CA ARG A 59 -2.25 17.87 19.75
C ARG A 59 -3.05 17.39 20.95
N ALA A 60 -3.82 18.29 21.57
CA ALA A 60 -4.62 17.95 22.74
C ALA A 60 -5.79 16.99 22.43
N ARG A 61 -6.11 16.78 21.15
CA ARG A 61 -7.10 15.79 20.69
C ARG A 61 -6.52 14.38 20.52
N ASP A 62 -5.21 14.27 20.28
CA ASP A 62 -4.51 13.00 20.14
C ASP A 62 -4.19 12.44 21.53
N THR A 63 -5.18 11.82 22.18
CA THR A 63 -5.11 11.41 23.58
C THR A 63 -4.65 9.97 23.79
N GLU A 64 -4.40 9.26 22.69
CA GLU A 64 -4.15 7.83 22.69
C GLU A 64 -2.72 7.56 23.20
N ASP A 65 -2.62 6.70 24.22
CA ASP A 65 -1.33 6.29 24.78
C ASP A 65 -0.63 5.21 23.92
N LYS A 66 -1.40 4.53 23.08
CA LYS A 66 -0.96 3.40 22.25
C LYS A 66 -1.42 3.60 20.82
N TRP A 67 -0.56 3.28 19.86
CA TRP A 67 -0.90 3.42 18.45
C TRP A 67 -2.06 2.50 18.04
N GLN A 68 -2.26 1.38 18.75
CA GLN A 68 -3.38 0.46 18.54
C GLN A 68 -4.75 1.09 18.84
N ASP A 69 -4.78 2.15 19.65
CA ASP A 69 -6.00 2.81 20.10
C ASP A 69 -6.36 4.02 19.22
N VAL A 70 -5.54 4.34 18.19
CA VAL A 70 -5.83 5.42 17.23
C VAL A 70 -7.14 5.12 16.49
N PRO A 71 -8.12 6.04 16.46
CA PRO A 71 -9.40 5.81 15.81
C PRO A 71 -9.26 5.50 14.31
N GLU A 72 -9.99 4.49 13.83
CA GLU A 72 -9.95 4.12 12.41
C GLU A 72 -10.48 5.24 11.49
N ASP A 73 -11.42 6.06 11.97
CA ASP A 73 -11.93 7.21 11.22
C ASP A 73 -10.86 8.28 11.05
N ASP A 74 -10.05 8.55 12.09
CA ASP A 74 -8.97 9.52 12.01
C ASP A 74 -7.94 9.07 10.98
N ILE A 75 -7.59 7.78 10.95
CA ILE A 75 -6.70 7.19 9.92
C ILE A 75 -7.33 7.29 8.52
N ARG A 76 -8.60 6.91 8.39
CA ARG A 76 -9.31 6.87 7.10
C ARG A 76 -9.36 8.23 6.40
N PHE A 77 -9.49 9.31 7.16
CA PHE A 77 -9.68 10.67 6.65
C PHE A 77 -8.41 11.54 6.71
N SER A 78 -7.24 10.94 6.88
CA SER A 78 -5.96 11.65 7.00
C SER A 78 -4.89 11.08 6.06
N ASP A 79 -5.20 11.03 4.77
CA ASP A 79 -4.33 10.51 3.72
C ASP A 79 -3.02 11.30 3.58
N ALA A 80 -3.03 12.61 3.81
CA ALA A 80 -1.82 13.44 3.71
C ALA A 80 -0.89 13.37 4.94
N VAL A 81 -1.38 12.89 6.10
CA VAL A 81 -0.69 13.04 7.40
C VAL A 81 0.72 12.45 7.43
N LEU A 82 0.95 11.30 6.77
CA LEU A 82 2.25 10.63 6.76
C LEU A 82 3.39 11.52 6.21
N SER A 83 3.07 12.52 5.38
CA SER A 83 4.05 13.49 4.86
C SER A 83 4.61 14.37 5.97
N PHE A 84 3.76 14.77 6.92
CA PHE A 84 4.02 15.84 7.90
C PHE A 84 4.42 15.34 9.28
N LEU A 85 4.36 14.03 9.52
CA LEU A 85 4.88 13.43 10.75
C LEU A 85 6.41 13.58 10.82
N ASP A 86 7.00 13.83 11.99
CA ASP A 86 8.44 13.66 12.15
C ASP A 86 8.80 12.16 12.32
N ALA A 87 10.08 11.83 12.47
CA ALA A 87 10.50 10.43 12.61
C ALA A 87 9.78 9.70 13.77
N LYS A 88 9.49 10.39 14.88
CA LYS A 88 8.79 9.81 16.05
C LYS A 88 7.30 9.60 15.78
N GLY A 89 6.63 10.60 15.22
CA GLY A 89 5.24 10.49 14.80
C GLY A 89 5.08 9.38 13.76
N PHE A 90 5.96 9.33 12.77
CA PHE A 90 5.94 8.30 11.74
C PHE A 90 6.14 6.90 12.32
N HIS A 91 7.11 6.73 13.22
CA HIS A 91 7.34 5.47 13.93
C HIS A 91 6.13 5.00 14.73
N TYR A 92 5.38 5.94 15.32
CA TYR A 92 4.18 5.65 16.11
C TYR A 92 2.94 5.36 15.26
N TYR A 93 2.61 6.19 14.27
CA TYR A 93 1.37 6.06 13.50
C TYR A 93 1.44 5.04 12.37
N LEU A 94 2.62 4.82 11.75
CA LEU A 94 2.75 3.88 10.63
C LEU A 94 2.16 2.48 10.93
N PRO A 95 2.43 1.81 12.08
CA PRO A 95 1.81 0.52 12.36
C PRO A 95 0.27 0.57 12.43
N ALA A 96 -0.31 1.67 12.93
CA ALA A 96 -1.77 1.85 12.94
C ALA A 96 -2.32 1.92 11.50
N TYR A 97 -1.66 2.67 10.62
CA TYR A 97 -2.02 2.76 9.21
C TYR A 97 -1.85 1.44 8.46
N MET A 98 -0.76 0.69 8.69
CA MET A 98 -0.56 -0.64 8.07
C MET A 98 -1.63 -1.64 8.52
N VAL A 99 -2.00 -1.64 9.81
CA VAL A 99 -3.07 -2.51 10.33
C VAL A 99 -4.43 -2.11 9.75
N TRP A 100 -4.73 -0.81 9.70
CA TRP A 100 -5.96 -0.31 9.08
C TRP A 100 -6.03 -0.68 7.59
N HIS A 101 -4.93 -0.54 6.85
CA HIS A 101 -4.80 -0.96 5.46
C HIS A 101 -5.18 -2.43 5.30
N LEU A 102 -4.54 -3.33 6.05
CA LEU A 102 -4.83 -4.77 5.98
C LEU A 102 -6.28 -5.07 6.34
N ARG A 103 -6.88 -4.42 7.34
CA ARG A 103 -8.28 -4.65 7.70
C ARG A 103 -9.25 -4.26 6.58
N ASN A 104 -8.93 -3.20 5.84
CA ASN A 104 -9.93 -2.49 5.03
C ASN A 104 -9.67 -2.47 3.52
N ILE A 105 -8.49 -2.87 3.02
CA ILE A 105 -8.12 -2.75 1.60
C ILE A 105 -9.04 -3.53 0.64
N ASP A 106 -9.69 -4.59 1.13
CA ASP A 106 -10.67 -5.39 0.37
C ASP A 106 -12.13 -5.12 0.79
N ASN A 107 -12.37 -4.02 1.51
CA ASN A 107 -13.72 -3.63 1.86
C ASN A 107 -14.46 -3.14 0.61
N THR A 108 -15.63 -3.72 0.36
CA THR A 108 -16.48 -3.38 -0.78
C THR A 108 -17.42 -2.22 -0.49
N ASP A 109 -17.54 -1.81 0.77
CA ASP A 109 -18.34 -0.65 1.17
C ASP A 109 -17.69 0.64 0.63
N PRO A 110 -18.42 1.46 -0.16
CA PRO A 110 -17.91 2.73 -0.68
C PRO A 110 -17.42 3.69 0.39
N ASP A 111 -17.91 3.60 1.63
CA ASP A 111 -17.45 4.43 2.74
C ASP A 111 -15.98 4.17 3.11
N TYR A 112 -15.39 3.07 2.64
CA TYR A 112 -13.99 2.72 2.84
C TYR A 112 -13.12 3.04 1.62
N TRP A 113 -13.66 3.65 0.56
CA TRP A 113 -12.83 4.19 -0.51
C TRP A 113 -12.06 5.39 0.01
N SER A 114 -10.74 5.24 0.13
CA SER A 114 -9.86 6.27 0.68
C SER A 114 -8.50 6.26 0.00
N ASN A 115 -7.96 7.46 -0.23
CA ASN A 115 -6.58 7.65 -0.71
C ASN A 115 -5.54 7.22 0.35
N THR A 116 -5.96 6.99 1.59
CA THR A 116 -5.07 6.54 2.66
C THR A 116 -4.35 5.25 2.30
N PHE A 117 -4.98 4.32 1.56
CA PHE A 117 -4.31 3.10 1.09
C PHE A 117 -3.09 3.43 0.19
N ASP A 118 -3.27 4.28 -0.82
CA ASP A 118 -2.20 4.69 -1.71
C ASP A 118 -1.13 5.49 -0.97
N SER A 119 -1.54 6.32 0.00
CA SER A 119 -0.61 7.08 0.84
C SER A 119 0.32 6.18 1.64
N VAL A 120 -0.19 5.09 2.23
CA VAL A 120 0.65 4.11 2.95
C VAL A 120 1.71 3.53 2.03
N ILE A 121 1.32 3.05 0.85
CA ILE A 121 2.26 2.45 -0.11
C ILE A 121 3.27 3.49 -0.61
N PHE A 122 2.81 4.70 -0.93
CA PHE A 122 3.66 5.81 -1.34
C PHE A 122 4.75 6.07 -0.28
N HIS A 123 4.40 6.27 0.98
CA HIS A 123 5.38 6.60 2.03
C HIS A 123 6.35 5.44 2.37
N LEU A 124 6.01 4.21 2.01
CA LEU A 124 6.87 3.04 2.17
C LEU A 124 7.79 2.77 0.97
N THR A 125 7.43 3.26 -0.22
CA THR A 125 8.12 2.94 -1.48
C THR A 125 8.71 4.15 -2.20
N TYR A 126 8.35 5.37 -1.79
CA TYR A 126 8.79 6.60 -2.44
C TYR A 126 10.29 6.79 -2.29
N GLN A 127 11.02 6.64 -3.41
CA GLN A 127 12.47 6.75 -3.52
C GLN A 127 12.88 7.85 -4.51
N VAL A 128 12.43 9.10 -4.31
CA VAL A 128 12.92 10.22 -5.12
C VAL A 128 13.96 11.03 -4.35
N ASP A 129 15.23 10.84 -4.71
CA ASP A 129 16.36 11.78 -4.59
C ASP A 129 16.53 12.56 -3.28
N ILE A 130 16.24 11.96 -2.12
CA ILE A 130 16.74 12.44 -0.83
C ILE A 130 17.06 11.21 0.02
N ASP A 131 18.31 10.74 -0.03
CA ASP A 131 18.82 9.75 0.94
C ASP A 131 18.46 10.16 2.39
N ASP A 132 18.41 11.47 2.66
CA ASP A 132 18.03 12.04 3.96
C ASP A 132 16.55 11.82 4.34
N TYR A 133 15.59 11.77 3.41
CA TYR A 133 14.16 11.63 3.75
C TYR A 133 13.85 10.23 4.29
N ILE A 134 14.29 9.19 3.58
CA ILE A 134 14.12 7.80 4.02
C ILE A 134 14.97 7.55 5.26
N ALA A 135 16.23 8.02 5.27
CA ALA A 135 17.09 7.87 6.43
C ALA A 135 16.50 8.53 7.68
N GLU A 136 15.85 9.69 7.55
CA GLU A 136 15.21 10.39 8.67
C GLU A 136 13.97 9.65 9.17
N LYS A 137 12.98 9.38 8.31
CA LYS A 137 11.70 8.76 8.72
C LYS A 137 11.88 7.37 9.32
N PHE A 138 12.78 6.58 8.76
CA PHE A 138 13.05 5.21 9.22
C PHE A 138 14.18 5.11 10.24
N SER A 139 14.78 6.24 10.66
CA SER A 139 15.93 6.27 11.59
C SER A 139 15.68 5.55 12.93
N LEU A 140 14.43 5.48 13.37
CA LEU A 140 14.04 4.89 14.65
C LEU A 140 13.65 3.41 14.56
N PHE A 141 13.58 2.86 13.34
CA PHE A 141 13.06 1.52 13.13
C PHE A 141 14.09 0.47 13.53
N THR A 142 13.64 -0.53 14.27
CA THR A 142 14.46 -1.71 14.56
C THR A 142 14.53 -2.63 13.33
N PRO A 143 15.52 -3.52 13.24
CA PRO A 143 15.55 -4.54 12.19
C PRO A 143 14.27 -5.40 12.13
N ALA A 144 13.63 -5.67 13.27
CA ALA A 144 12.36 -6.41 13.32
C ALA A 144 11.21 -5.61 12.70
N GLN A 145 11.15 -4.30 12.96
CA GLN A 145 10.16 -3.40 12.36
C GLN A 145 10.35 -3.27 10.86
N LEU A 146 11.58 -3.06 10.38
CA LEU A 146 11.89 -2.99 8.94
C LEU A 146 11.54 -4.30 8.22
N LYS A 147 11.86 -5.45 8.83
CA LYS A 147 11.49 -6.76 8.30
C LYS A 147 9.96 -6.89 8.17
N THR A 148 9.24 -6.51 9.21
CA THR A 148 7.77 -6.59 9.23
C THR A 148 7.14 -5.65 8.19
N THR A 149 7.64 -4.42 8.05
CA THR A 149 7.24 -3.50 6.98
C THR A 149 7.53 -4.06 5.59
N SER A 150 8.63 -4.81 5.42
CA SER A 150 8.93 -5.50 4.16
C SER A 150 7.94 -6.62 3.85
N HIS A 151 7.54 -7.40 4.86
CA HIS A 151 6.48 -8.41 4.69
C HIS A 151 5.13 -7.78 4.32
N PHE A 152 4.82 -6.60 4.88
CA PHE A 152 3.65 -5.83 4.49
C PHE A 152 3.68 -5.41 3.02
N LEU A 153 4.79 -4.87 2.54
CA LEU A 153 4.96 -4.52 1.12
C LEU A 153 4.87 -5.75 0.21
N GLN A 154 5.46 -6.88 0.61
CA GLN A 154 5.36 -8.13 -0.15
C GLN A 154 3.91 -8.63 -0.25
N PHE A 155 3.14 -8.54 0.84
CA PHE A 155 1.72 -8.85 0.82
C PHE A 155 0.96 -7.97 -0.18
N ASP A 156 1.22 -6.67 -0.20
CA ASP A 156 0.54 -5.73 -1.08
C ASP A 156 0.89 -5.98 -2.57
N VAL A 157 2.16 -6.28 -2.87
CA VAL A 157 2.59 -6.68 -4.22
C VAL A 157 1.86 -7.94 -4.70
N GLU A 158 1.84 -9.00 -3.88
CA GLU A 158 1.15 -10.24 -4.25
C GLU A 158 -0.37 -10.02 -4.46
N ARG A 159 -0.96 -9.12 -3.67
CA ARG A 159 -2.36 -8.73 -3.80
C ARG A 159 -2.62 -8.03 -5.13
N GLU A 160 -1.84 -7.02 -5.47
CA GLU A 160 -1.99 -6.27 -6.73
C GLU A 160 -1.76 -7.18 -7.96
N GLU A 161 -0.73 -8.03 -7.93
CA GLU A 161 -0.49 -9.03 -8.98
C GLU A 161 -1.69 -9.98 -9.17
N THR A 162 -2.36 -10.34 -8.07
CA THR A 162 -3.56 -11.19 -8.10
C THR A 162 -4.73 -10.46 -8.75
N ILE A 163 -4.98 -9.20 -8.37
CA ILE A 163 -6.05 -8.38 -8.94
C ILE A 163 -5.81 -8.14 -10.43
N GLU A 164 -4.62 -7.73 -10.83
CA GLU A 164 -4.28 -7.47 -12.22
C GLU A 164 -4.47 -8.74 -13.07
N ARG A 165 -4.00 -9.90 -12.58
CA ARG A 165 -4.21 -11.20 -13.24
C ARG A 165 -5.70 -11.49 -13.44
N GLN A 166 -6.53 -11.27 -12.43
CA GLN A 166 -7.99 -11.52 -12.51
C GLN A 166 -8.66 -10.59 -13.52
N GLN A 167 -8.32 -9.30 -13.51
CA GLN A 167 -8.85 -8.32 -14.48
C GLN A 167 -8.48 -8.70 -15.91
N LEU A 168 -7.24 -9.11 -16.16
CA LEU A 168 -6.78 -9.55 -17.48
C LEU A 168 -7.56 -10.78 -17.94
N GLN A 169 -7.77 -11.77 -17.06
CA GLN A 169 -8.57 -12.96 -17.36
C GLN A 169 -10.04 -12.61 -17.67
N GLU A 170 -10.65 -11.72 -16.88
CA GLU A 170 -12.01 -11.25 -17.14
C GLU A 170 -12.13 -10.50 -18.47
N SER A 171 -11.15 -9.65 -18.78
CA SER A 171 -11.10 -8.90 -20.03
C SER A 171 -11.03 -9.84 -21.24
N LEU A 172 -10.17 -10.86 -21.17
CA LEU A 172 -10.09 -11.91 -22.19
C LEU A 172 -11.42 -12.68 -22.34
N ALA A 173 -12.10 -12.98 -21.23
CA ALA A 173 -13.38 -13.69 -21.25
C ALA A 173 -14.54 -12.85 -21.82
N LYS A 174 -14.52 -11.52 -21.65
CA LYS A 174 -15.57 -10.58 -22.12
C LYS A 174 -15.41 -10.17 -23.58
N GLY A 175 -14.51 -10.80 -24.33
CA GLY A 175 -14.26 -10.47 -25.74
C GLY A 175 -13.17 -9.43 -25.96
N GLY A 176 -12.22 -9.32 -25.01
CA GLY A 176 -10.89 -8.77 -25.31
C GLY A 176 -10.22 -9.56 -26.44
N LEU A 177 -9.05 -9.11 -26.90
CA LEU A 177 -8.36 -9.76 -28.02
C LEU A 177 -8.18 -11.26 -27.74
N SER A 178 -8.90 -12.11 -28.48
CA SER A 178 -8.67 -13.55 -28.42
C SER A 178 -7.28 -13.85 -28.97
N GLN A 179 -6.72 -15.02 -28.66
CA GLN A 179 -5.45 -15.44 -29.27
C GLN A 179 -5.55 -15.38 -30.82
N SER A 180 -6.71 -15.71 -31.39
CA SER A 180 -6.96 -15.55 -32.82
C SER A 180 -6.98 -14.09 -33.29
N ASP A 181 -7.47 -13.14 -32.49
CA ASP A 181 -7.45 -11.72 -32.84
C ASP A 181 -6.02 -11.17 -32.77
N ILE A 182 -5.24 -11.57 -31.75
CA ILE A 182 -3.81 -11.25 -31.64
C ILE A 182 -3.07 -11.81 -32.86
N ASP A 183 -3.28 -13.08 -33.19
CA ASP A 183 -2.64 -13.75 -34.33
C ASP A 183 -3.06 -13.11 -35.66
N ASN A 184 -4.31 -12.67 -35.79
CA ASN A 184 -4.82 -11.98 -36.98
C ASN A 184 -4.25 -10.56 -37.09
N MET A 185 -4.17 -9.80 -36.00
CA MET A 185 -3.50 -8.49 -35.98
C MET A 185 -2.01 -8.61 -36.33
N LEU A 186 -1.33 -9.63 -35.81
CA LEU A 186 0.07 -9.93 -36.14
C LEU A 186 0.25 -10.41 -37.60
N LYS A 187 -0.79 -11.01 -38.21
CA LYS A 187 -0.80 -11.37 -39.64
C LYS A 187 -1.11 -10.18 -40.55
N GLU A 188 -2.03 -9.31 -40.15
CA GLU A 188 -2.42 -8.09 -40.90
C GLU A 188 -1.34 -7.01 -40.82
N HIS A 189 -0.56 -6.98 -39.73
CA HIS A 189 0.72 -6.30 -39.72
C HIS A 189 1.71 -7.06 -40.61
N GLN A 190 1.87 -6.58 -41.84
CA GLN A 190 3.04 -6.94 -42.64
C GLN A 190 4.28 -6.35 -41.95
N PHE A 191 4.98 -7.16 -41.16
CA PHE A 191 6.38 -6.87 -40.84
C PHE A 191 7.09 -6.69 -42.18
N HIS A 192 7.50 -5.45 -42.48
CA HIS A 192 8.11 -5.10 -43.77
C HIS A 192 9.44 -5.86 -43.97
N ASN A 193 9.96 -6.49 -42.90
CA ASN A 193 11.16 -7.30 -42.91
C ASN A 193 10.99 -8.61 -42.12
N ASN A 194 11.39 -9.73 -42.72
CA ASN A 194 11.41 -11.06 -42.10
C ASN A 194 12.29 -11.11 -40.82
N LYS A 195 13.30 -10.23 -40.71
CA LYS A 195 14.13 -10.09 -39.50
C LYS A 195 13.36 -9.55 -38.29
N GLU A 196 12.40 -8.64 -38.50
CA GLU A 196 11.63 -8.04 -37.40
C GLU A 196 10.69 -9.07 -36.79
N ARG A 197 10.03 -9.86 -37.63
CA ARG A 197 9.23 -11.00 -37.20
C ARG A 197 10.05 -12.04 -36.44
N GLN A 198 11.22 -12.39 -36.96
CA GLN A 198 12.12 -13.37 -36.32
C GLN A 198 12.69 -12.85 -34.99
N ALA A 199 12.95 -11.54 -34.89
CA ALA A 199 13.35 -10.89 -33.64
C ALA A 199 12.21 -10.89 -32.63
N LEU A 200 10.96 -10.61 -33.04
CA LEU A 200 9.79 -10.69 -32.18
C LEU A 200 9.54 -12.12 -31.68
N GLU A 201 9.57 -13.11 -32.58
CA GLU A 201 9.40 -14.53 -32.21
C GLU A 201 10.51 -15.01 -31.25
N THR A 202 11.74 -14.54 -31.44
CA THR A 202 12.85 -14.82 -30.53
C THR A 202 12.65 -14.16 -29.16
N TYR A 203 12.21 -12.91 -29.16
CA TYR A 203 11.89 -12.15 -27.95
C TYR A 203 10.76 -12.83 -27.15
N TRP A 204 9.66 -13.24 -27.79
CA TRP A 204 8.55 -13.87 -27.08
C TRP A 204 8.88 -15.26 -26.52
N ARG A 205 9.77 -16.03 -27.17
CA ARG A 205 10.25 -17.31 -26.66
C ARG A 205 11.03 -17.23 -25.35
N GLN A 206 11.48 -16.05 -24.93
CA GLN A 206 12.15 -15.92 -23.63
C GLN A 206 11.15 -15.91 -22.45
N PHE A 207 9.85 -15.78 -22.74
CA PHE A 207 8.78 -15.71 -21.76
C PHE A 207 7.83 -16.93 -21.76
N MET A 208 8.01 -17.88 -22.69
CA MET A 208 7.30 -19.17 -22.74
C MET A 208 8.21 -20.30 -22.30
#